data_AF-A0A1H3RXH2-F1
#
_entry.id   AF-A0A1H3RXH2-F1
#
_cell.length_a   1.000
_cell.length_b   1.000
_cell.length_c   1.000
_cell.angle_alpha   90.00
_cell.angle_beta   90.00
_cell.angle_gamma   90.00
#
_symmetry.space_group_name_H-M   'P 1'
#
loop_
_entity.id
_entity.type
_entity.pdbx_description
1 polymer ?
#
loop_
_entity_poly.entity_id
_entity_poly.type
_entity_poly.pdbx_seq_one_letter_code
_entity_poly.pdbx_strand_id
1 'polypeptide(L)'
;MQTVLELFYVGVPRAAAIWSILLCLALFSVTGLQLVGPRGPRRPGVRTRLRAARIRRERRATAAAEVVRFAGEVGVAADRADATARRRHEGWLTAQEAAERAWTAFESADQTASRMARAALLPAPATPQTPTEYAEREQWLHRAVMSACAHNELSVLDLNDALAHRNGWDPRRHPVEQEAVLRRAIRDTLRAAERTAAREERIAWEAAESAAAAARSLRAEAIAANERARGVRHLVRPDATAGAEHRRHWLRTAVAR
;
A
#
# COMPACT_ATOMS: atom_id res chain seq x y z
N MET A 1 -43.18 7.04 120.12
CA MET A 1 -42.12 7.24 119.11
C MET A 1 -41.71 5.91 118.47
N GLN A 2 -42.59 5.23 117.73
CA GLN A 2 -42.27 3.94 117.09
C GLN A 2 -42.82 3.77 115.66
N THR A 3 -43.59 4.73 115.14
CA THR A 3 -44.27 4.62 113.83
C THR A 3 -43.57 5.32 112.66
N VAL A 4 -42.50 6.09 112.90
CA VAL A 4 -41.81 6.87 111.85
C VAL A 4 -40.60 6.11 111.27
N LEU A 5 -40.03 5.14 111.99
CA LEU A 5 -38.87 4.37 111.53
C LEU A 5 -39.23 3.20 110.59
N GLU A 6 -40.43 2.62 110.69
CA GLU A 6 -40.84 1.51 109.82
C GLU A 6 -41.17 1.96 108.38
N LEU A 7 -41.68 3.17 108.18
CA LEU A 7 -41.98 3.68 106.82
C LEU A 7 -40.70 3.96 106.01
N PHE A 8 -39.61 4.33 106.68
CA PHE A 8 -38.34 4.65 106.02
C PHE A 8 -37.55 3.40 105.62
N TYR A 9 -37.64 2.31 106.39
CA TYR A 9 -36.87 1.09 106.14
C TYR A 9 -37.47 0.20 105.03
N VAL A 10 -38.77 0.34 104.72
CA VAL A 10 -39.46 -0.49 103.71
C VAL A 10 -39.66 0.26 102.37
N GLY A 11 -39.72 1.59 102.38
CA GLY A 11 -39.90 2.39 101.16
C GLY A 11 -38.65 2.48 100.27
N VAL A 12 -37.48 2.66 100.89
CA VAL A 12 -36.20 2.85 100.17
C VAL A 12 -35.71 1.60 99.43
N PRO A 13 -35.73 0.37 100.00
CA PRO A 13 -35.27 -0.81 99.27
C PRO A 13 -36.23 -1.22 98.13
N ARG A 14 -37.52 -0.89 98.24
CA ARG A 14 -38.52 -1.21 97.20
C ARG A 14 -38.37 -0.31 95.98
N ALA A 15 -38.08 0.97 96.17
CA ALA A 15 -37.74 1.88 95.08
C ALA A 15 -36.43 1.47 94.39
N ALA A 16 -35.41 1.09 95.16
CA ALA A 16 -34.14 0.61 94.62
C ALA A 16 -34.31 -0.65 93.74
N ALA A 17 -35.13 -1.62 94.19
CA ALA A 17 -35.39 -2.84 93.43
C ALA A 17 -36.07 -2.57 92.07
N ILE A 18 -37.03 -1.63 92.03
CA ILE A 18 -37.70 -1.24 90.77
C ILE A 18 -36.70 -0.60 89.80
N TRP A 19 -35.85 0.30 90.30
CA TRP A 19 -34.82 0.95 89.48
C TRP A 19 -33.77 -0.04 88.96
N SER A 20 -33.37 -1.04 89.75
CA SER A 20 -32.42 -2.07 89.30
C SER A 20 -33.00 -2.96 88.21
N ILE A 21 -34.28 -3.36 88.31
CA ILE A 21 -34.95 -4.16 87.28
C ILE A 21 -35.06 -3.36 85.98
N LEU A 22 -35.43 -2.07 86.06
CA LEU A 22 -35.51 -1.20 84.88
C LEU A 22 -34.14 -0.98 84.22
N LEU A 23 -33.08 -0.82 85.02
CA LEU A 23 -31.71 -0.71 84.51
C LEU A 23 -31.26 -2.00 83.82
N CYS A 24 -31.54 -3.17 84.41
CA CYS A 24 -31.23 -4.45 83.78
C CYS A 24 -32.01 -4.64 82.47
N LEU A 25 -33.28 -4.26 82.43
CA LEU A 25 -34.10 -4.36 81.21
C LEU A 25 -33.62 -3.39 80.11
N ALA A 26 -33.19 -2.20 80.50
CA ALA A 26 -32.58 -1.22 79.59
C ALA A 26 -31.22 -1.74 79.06
N LEU A 27 -30.40 -2.34 79.92
CA LEU A 27 -29.12 -2.91 79.49
C LEU A 27 -29.32 -4.09 78.53
N PHE A 28 -30.30 -4.96 78.82
CA PHE A 28 -30.67 -6.11 77.98
C PHE A 28 -31.23 -5.69 76.62
N SER A 29 -32.06 -4.64 76.59
CA SER A 29 -32.61 -4.13 75.33
C SER A 29 -31.53 -3.48 74.46
N VAL A 30 -30.58 -2.75 75.04
CA VAL A 30 -29.43 -2.18 74.32
C VAL A 30 -28.47 -3.26 73.81
N THR A 31 -28.15 -4.27 74.63
CA THR A 31 -27.28 -5.38 74.20
C THR A 31 -27.96 -6.29 73.16
N GLY A 32 -29.26 -6.55 73.31
CA GLY A 32 -30.05 -7.29 72.32
C GLY A 32 -30.09 -6.59 70.96
N LEU A 33 -30.26 -5.25 70.94
CA LEU A 33 -30.31 -4.49 69.70
C LEU A 33 -28.96 -4.41 68.97
N GLN A 34 -27.83 -4.49 69.70
CA GLN A 34 -26.50 -4.52 69.08
C GLN A 34 -26.14 -5.91 68.53
N LEU A 35 -26.61 -7.00 69.15
CA LEU A 35 -26.40 -8.36 68.60
C LEU A 35 -27.30 -8.64 67.38
N VAL A 36 -28.52 -8.11 67.37
CA VAL A 36 -29.54 -8.25 66.32
C VAL A 36 -29.65 -6.97 65.47
N GLY A 37 -28.56 -6.21 65.34
CA GLY A 37 -28.49 -5.17 64.31
C GLY A 37 -28.69 -5.82 62.93
N PRO A 38 -29.48 -5.23 62.00
CA PRO A 38 -29.76 -5.83 60.71
C PRO A 38 -28.46 -5.90 59.91
N ARG A 39 -27.80 -7.06 59.96
CA ARG A 39 -26.70 -7.41 59.06
C ARG A 39 -27.31 -7.61 57.68
N GLY A 40 -27.58 -6.52 56.97
CA GLY A 40 -27.90 -6.56 55.55
C GLY A 40 -26.81 -7.38 54.83
N PRO A 41 -27.17 -8.24 53.86
CA PRO A 41 -26.20 -9.12 53.23
C PRO A 41 -25.11 -8.29 52.56
N ARG A 42 -23.89 -8.29 53.13
CA ARG A 42 -22.68 -7.76 52.50
C ARG A 42 -22.46 -8.56 51.23
N ARG A 43 -22.98 -8.10 50.08
CA ARG A 43 -22.81 -8.75 48.77
C ARG A 43 -21.32 -8.84 48.43
N PRO A 44 -20.67 -10.01 48.62
CA PRO A 44 -19.27 -10.18 48.24
C PRO A 44 -19.28 -10.36 46.72
N GLY A 45 -18.83 -9.35 45.98
CA GLY A 45 -18.76 -9.48 44.52
C GLY A 45 -18.91 -8.20 43.71
N VAL A 46 -19.41 -7.10 44.28
CA VAL A 46 -19.59 -5.86 43.50
C VAL A 46 -18.24 -5.30 43.04
N ARG A 47 -17.23 -5.25 43.94
CA ARG A 47 -15.87 -4.81 43.60
C ARG A 47 -15.19 -5.69 42.55
N THR A 48 -15.34 -7.02 42.64
CA THR A 48 -14.77 -7.95 41.66
C THR A 48 -15.49 -7.88 40.33
N ARG A 49 -16.82 -7.72 40.30
CA ARG A 49 -17.61 -7.48 39.08
C ARG A 49 -17.25 -6.15 38.41
N LEU A 50 -17.10 -5.08 39.18
CA LEU A 50 -16.65 -3.77 38.66
C LEU A 50 -15.23 -3.85 38.10
N ARG A 51 -14.31 -4.54 38.78
CA ARG A 51 -12.94 -4.77 38.29
C ARG A 51 -12.95 -5.60 37.00
N ALA A 52 -13.73 -6.67 36.93
CA ALA A 52 -13.88 -7.48 35.73
C ALA A 52 -14.50 -6.69 34.56
N ALA A 53 -15.51 -5.86 34.84
CA ALA A 53 -16.12 -4.97 33.84
C ALA A 53 -15.12 -3.93 33.31
N ARG A 54 -14.28 -3.37 34.18
CA ARG A 54 -13.19 -2.45 33.80
C ARG A 54 -12.18 -3.15 32.90
N ILE A 55 -11.69 -4.33 33.27
CA ILE A 55 -10.75 -5.11 32.45
C ILE A 55 -11.35 -5.43 31.08
N ARG A 56 -12.64 -5.81 31.01
CA ARG A 56 -13.33 -6.05 29.73
C ARG A 56 -13.44 -4.78 28.88
N ARG A 57 -13.70 -3.62 29.50
CA ARG A 57 -13.75 -2.33 28.80
C ARG A 57 -12.38 -1.92 28.27
N GLU A 58 -11.32 -2.08 29.07
CA GLU A 58 -9.94 -1.83 28.65
C GLU A 58 -9.55 -2.73 27.48
N ARG A 59 -9.84 -4.04 27.55
CA ARG A 59 -9.61 -4.97 26.42
C ARG A 59 -10.37 -4.61 25.15
N ARG A 60 -11.61 -4.13 25.28
CA ARG A 60 -12.40 -3.67 24.12
C ARG A 60 -11.84 -2.38 23.53
N ALA A 61 -11.36 -1.47 24.37
CA ALA A 61 -10.74 -0.22 23.92
C ALA A 61 -9.40 -0.48 23.20
N THR A 62 -8.58 -1.41 23.71
CA THR A 62 -7.32 -1.80 23.04
C THR A 62 -7.60 -2.47 21.69
N ALA A 63 -8.52 -3.44 21.65
CA ALA A 63 -8.90 -4.09 20.39
C ALA A 63 -9.49 -3.09 19.37
N ALA A 64 -10.30 -2.13 19.83
CA ALA A 64 -10.83 -1.08 18.96
C ALA A 64 -9.72 -0.14 18.43
N ALA A 65 -8.73 0.19 19.25
CA ALA A 65 -7.58 0.98 18.82
C ALA A 65 -6.74 0.23 17.76
N GLU A 66 -6.56 -1.08 17.91
CA GLU A 66 -5.88 -1.92 16.91
C GLU A 66 -6.61 -1.92 15.57
N VAL A 67 -7.94 -2.04 15.57
CA VAL A 67 -8.75 -1.97 14.34
C VAL A 67 -8.62 -0.60 13.66
N VAL A 68 -8.63 0.49 14.43
CA VAL A 68 -8.44 1.85 13.87
C VAL A 68 -7.05 2.01 13.27
N ARG A 69 -6.00 1.51 13.96
CA ARG A 69 -4.63 1.54 13.45
C ARG A 69 -4.49 0.72 12.16
N PHE A 70 -5.01 -0.50 12.16
CA PHE A 70 -5.01 -1.38 10.97
C PHE A 70 -5.69 -0.71 9.77
N ALA A 71 -6.85 -0.08 9.97
CA ALA A 71 -7.52 0.66 8.90
C ALA A 71 -6.66 1.81 8.34
N GLY A 72 -5.90 2.49 9.18
CA GLY A 72 -4.92 3.50 8.76
C GLY A 72 -3.77 2.89 7.93
N GLU A 73 -3.20 1.77 8.39
CA GLU A 73 -2.10 1.07 7.70
C GLU A 73 -2.53 0.56 6.31
N VAL A 74 -3.71 -0.07 6.23
CA VAL A 74 -4.27 -0.54 4.95
C VAL A 74 -4.61 0.63 4.04
N GLY A 75 -5.08 1.76 4.57
CA GLY A 75 -5.28 2.98 3.81
C GLY A 75 -3.99 3.47 3.13
N VAL A 76 -2.89 3.57 3.89
CA VAL A 76 -1.59 3.96 3.35
C VAL A 76 -1.08 2.94 2.32
N ALA A 77 -1.31 1.64 2.56
CA ALA A 77 -0.96 0.59 1.59
C ALA A 77 -1.74 0.75 0.27
N ALA A 78 -3.04 1.04 0.34
CA ALA A 78 -3.88 1.29 -0.83
C ALA A 78 -3.40 2.53 -1.62
N ASP A 79 -3.09 3.64 -0.94
CA ASP A 79 -2.57 4.85 -1.58
C ASP A 79 -1.24 4.60 -2.31
N ARG A 80 -0.34 3.82 -1.69
CA ARG A 80 0.94 3.43 -2.30
C ARG A 80 0.75 2.50 -3.50
N ALA A 81 -0.20 1.58 -3.42
CA ALA A 81 -0.54 0.70 -4.53
C ALA A 81 -1.13 1.47 -5.71
N ASP A 82 -2.01 2.45 -5.44
CA ASP A 82 -2.54 3.35 -6.46
C ASP A 82 -1.45 4.16 -7.15
N ALA A 83 -0.52 4.75 -6.38
CA ALA A 83 0.61 5.48 -6.94
C ALA A 83 1.51 4.56 -7.79
N THR A 84 1.65 3.29 -7.40
CA THR A 84 2.42 2.30 -8.17
C THR A 84 1.71 1.92 -9.47
N ALA A 85 0.39 1.69 -9.41
CA ALA A 85 -0.42 1.39 -10.60
C ALA A 85 -0.33 2.53 -11.63
N ARG A 86 -0.40 3.80 -11.19
CA ARG A 86 -0.24 4.97 -12.08
C ARG A 86 1.13 4.99 -12.76
N ARG A 87 2.22 4.85 -12.00
CA ARG A 87 3.59 4.81 -12.57
C ARG A 87 3.77 3.67 -13.58
N ARG A 88 3.18 2.49 -13.31
CA ARG A 88 3.26 1.35 -14.23
C ARG A 88 2.45 1.59 -15.50
N HIS A 89 1.30 2.23 -15.38
CA HIS A 89 0.50 2.64 -16.53
C HIS A 89 1.24 3.66 -17.41
N GLU A 90 1.86 4.67 -16.82
CA GLU A 90 2.72 5.63 -17.55
C GLU A 90 3.90 4.92 -18.26
N GLY A 91 4.53 3.95 -17.58
CA GLY A 91 5.57 3.11 -18.17
C GLY A 91 5.07 2.28 -19.36
N TRP A 92 3.86 1.72 -19.26
CA TRP A 92 3.24 1.01 -20.37
C TRP A 92 2.93 1.93 -21.56
N LEU A 93 2.39 3.13 -21.33
CA LEU A 93 2.14 4.09 -22.42
C LEU A 93 3.43 4.46 -23.16
N THR A 94 4.54 4.66 -22.42
CA THR A 94 5.85 4.91 -23.03
C THR A 94 6.32 3.73 -23.89
N ALA A 95 6.11 2.50 -23.40
CA ALA A 95 6.47 1.29 -24.14
C ALA A 95 5.59 1.08 -25.38
N GLN A 96 4.29 1.42 -25.31
CA GLN A 96 3.37 1.40 -26.44
C GLN A 96 3.80 2.39 -27.52
N GLU A 97 4.14 3.63 -27.15
CA GLU A 97 4.65 4.62 -28.11
C GLU A 97 5.97 4.17 -28.77
N ALA A 98 6.82 3.46 -28.04
CA ALA A 98 8.04 2.87 -28.60
C ALA A 98 7.74 1.72 -29.57
N ALA A 99 6.79 0.85 -29.23
CA ALA A 99 6.34 -0.25 -30.09
C ALA A 99 5.72 0.28 -31.39
N GLU A 100 4.85 1.29 -31.31
CA GLU A 100 4.20 1.89 -32.48
C GLU A 100 5.22 2.56 -33.42
N ARG A 101 6.20 3.27 -32.87
CA ARG A 101 7.30 3.86 -33.65
C ARG A 101 8.13 2.77 -34.35
N ALA A 102 8.45 1.69 -33.64
CA ALA A 102 9.21 0.58 -34.22
C ALA A 102 8.42 -0.14 -35.32
N TRP A 103 7.11 -0.34 -35.13
CA TRP A 103 6.20 -0.88 -36.12
C TRP A 103 6.16 -0.02 -37.39
N THR A 104 5.94 1.28 -37.25
CA THR A 104 5.88 2.23 -38.38
C THR A 104 7.20 2.25 -39.17
N ALA A 105 8.34 2.23 -38.46
CA ALA A 105 9.66 2.18 -39.09
C ALA A 105 9.86 0.86 -39.88
N PHE A 106 9.49 -0.27 -39.28
CA PHE A 106 9.54 -1.57 -39.94
C PHE A 106 8.63 -1.61 -41.19
N GLU A 107 7.40 -1.12 -41.09
CA GLU A 107 6.45 -1.13 -42.21
C GLU A 107 6.97 -0.29 -43.39
N SER A 108 7.48 0.91 -43.12
CA SER A 108 8.10 1.77 -44.15
C SER A 108 9.29 1.08 -44.82
N ALA A 109 10.14 0.41 -44.03
CA ALA A 109 11.29 -0.33 -44.53
C ALA A 109 10.87 -1.56 -45.35
N ASP A 110 9.84 -2.30 -44.93
CA ASP A 110 9.34 -3.47 -45.66
C ASP A 110 8.71 -3.09 -47.00
N GLN A 111 7.94 -2.00 -47.04
CA GLN A 111 7.40 -1.47 -48.29
C GLN A 111 8.54 -1.07 -49.25
N THR A 112 9.58 -0.41 -48.74
CA THR A 112 10.73 0.00 -49.54
C THR A 112 11.54 -1.19 -50.03
N ALA A 113 11.82 -2.17 -49.16
CA ALA A 113 12.50 -3.41 -49.53
C ALA A 113 11.71 -4.21 -50.57
N SER A 114 10.38 -4.27 -50.44
CA SER A 114 9.50 -4.95 -51.40
C SER A 114 9.51 -4.27 -52.77
N ARG A 115 9.50 -2.93 -52.82
CA ARG A 115 9.65 -2.19 -54.09
C ARG A 115 10.99 -2.46 -54.74
N MET A 116 12.09 -2.46 -53.97
CA MET A 116 13.43 -2.71 -54.50
C MET A 116 13.63 -4.16 -54.94
N ALA A 117 13.07 -5.12 -54.21
CA ALA A 117 13.08 -6.52 -54.62
C ALA A 117 12.37 -6.72 -55.98
N ARG A 118 11.24 -6.03 -56.21
CA ARG A 118 10.56 -6.04 -57.51
C ARG A 118 11.38 -5.37 -58.61
N ALA A 119 12.01 -4.23 -58.31
CA ALA A 119 12.87 -3.53 -59.27
C ALA A 119 14.09 -4.38 -59.68
N ALA A 120 14.67 -5.14 -58.75
CA ALA A 120 15.80 -6.03 -59.01
C ALA A 120 15.46 -7.24 -59.90
N LEU A 121 14.18 -7.55 -60.11
CA LEU A 121 13.74 -8.60 -61.05
C LEU A 121 13.69 -8.09 -62.50
N LEU A 122 13.71 -6.78 -62.71
CA LEU A 122 13.74 -6.22 -64.05
C LEU A 122 15.12 -6.43 -64.67
N PRO A 123 15.21 -6.71 -65.98
CA PRO A 123 16.50 -6.81 -66.66
C PRO A 123 17.33 -5.55 -66.41
N ALA A 124 18.53 -5.75 -65.85
CA ALA A 124 19.43 -4.64 -65.59
C ALA A 124 19.91 -4.05 -66.93
N PRO A 125 19.93 -2.71 -67.09
CA PRO A 125 20.55 -2.10 -68.25
C PRO A 125 22.03 -2.48 -68.31
N ALA A 126 22.56 -2.62 -69.52
CA ALA A 126 23.99 -2.88 -69.70
C ALA A 126 24.80 -1.67 -69.20
N THR A 127 25.40 -1.80 -68.03
CA THR A 127 26.31 -0.79 -67.48
C THR A 127 27.75 -1.10 -67.89
N PRO A 128 28.58 -0.09 -68.20
CA PRO A 128 30.00 -0.29 -68.46
C PRO A 128 30.69 -1.00 -67.29
N GLN A 129 31.46 -2.05 -67.56
CA GLN A 129 32.20 -2.79 -66.53
C GLN A 129 33.63 -2.25 -66.41
N THR A 130 33.77 -0.95 -66.12
CA THR A 130 35.07 -0.29 -65.99
C THR A 130 35.56 -0.30 -64.54
N PRO A 131 36.88 -0.26 -64.29
CA PRO A 131 37.41 -0.13 -62.94
C PRO A 131 36.90 1.11 -62.18
N THR A 132 36.71 2.23 -62.89
CA THR A 132 36.16 3.47 -62.32
C THR A 132 34.73 3.29 -61.84
N GLU A 133 33.87 2.66 -62.65
CA GLU A 133 32.48 2.36 -62.28
C GLU A 133 32.42 1.48 -61.02
N TYR A 134 33.26 0.44 -60.93
CA TYR A 134 33.29 -0.42 -59.74
C TYR A 134 33.73 0.34 -58.48
N ALA A 135 34.71 1.25 -58.60
CA ALA A 135 35.13 2.08 -57.48
C ALA A 135 34.01 3.03 -57.02
N GLU A 136 33.24 3.61 -57.95
CA GLU A 136 32.09 4.45 -57.62
C GLU A 136 30.97 3.66 -56.91
N ARG A 137 30.71 2.43 -57.34
CA ARG A 137 29.74 1.53 -56.69
C ARG A 137 30.15 1.15 -55.28
N GLU A 138 31.42 0.80 -55.08
CA GLU A 138 31.98 0.52 -53.76
C GLU A 138 31.85 1.73 -52.82
N GLN A 139 32.24 2.92 -53.30
CA GLN A 139 32.10 4.16 -52.53
C GLN A 139 30.64 4.48 -52.19
N TRP A 140 29.72 4.26 -53.13
CA TRP A 140 28.29 4.41 -52.89
C TRP A 140 27.82 3.44 -51.80
N LEU A 141 28.17 2.16 -51.89
CA LEU A 141 27.79 1.14 -50.92
C LEU A 141 28.29 1.53 -49.52
N HIS A 142 29.56 1.88 -49.39
CA HIS A 142 30.14 2.31 -48.12
C HIS A 142 29.41 3.53 -47.53
N ARG A 143 29.13 4.55 -48.35
CA ARG A 143 28.41 5.75 -47.90
C ARG A 143 26.98 5.41 -47.45
N ALA A 144 26.28 4.58 -48.21
CA ALA A 144 24.91 4.20 -47.91
C ALA A 144 24.80 3.40 -46.62
N VAL A 145 25.69 2.42 -46.42
CA VAL A 145 25.75 1.58 -45.22
C VAL A 145 26.17 2.39 -43.99
N MET A 146 27.17 3.28 -44.13
CA MET A 146 27.57 4.20 -43.06
C MET A 146 26.41 5.12 -42.64
N SER A 147 25.68 5.65 -43.62
CA SER A 147 24.48 6.46 -43.36
C SER A 147 23.42 5.66 -42.61
N ALA A 148 23.09 4.45 -43.09
CA ALA A 148 22.09 3.59 -42.44
C ALA A 148 22.48 3.24 -41.00
N CYS A 149 23.76 2.95 -40.75
CA CYS A 149 24.28 2.70 -39.41
C CYS A 149 24.18 3.94 -38.51
N ALA A 150 24.48 5.14 -39.04
CA ALA A 150 24.40 6.39 -38.28
C ALA A 150 22.95 6.72 -37.85
N HIS A 151 21.96 6.29 -38.63
CA HIS A 151 20.54 6.42 -38.30
C HIS A 151 19.99 5.27 -37.45
N ASN A 152 20.84 4.32 -37.02
CA ASN A 152 20.45 3.09 -36.30
C ASN A 152 19.49 2.18 -37.10
N GLU A 153 19.48 2.29 -38.42
CA GLU A 153 18.68 1.43 -39.31
C GLU A 153 19.39 0.11 -39.64
N LEU A 154 20.71 0.08 -39.43
CA LEU A 154 21.58 -1.05 -39.68
C LEU A 154 22.46 -1.32 -38.47
N SER A 155 22.73 -2.59 -38.17
CA SER A 155 23.60 -2.97 -37.06
C SER A 155 25.07 -2.71 -37.37
N VAL A 156 25.89 -2.53 -36.32
CA VAL A 156 27.35 -2.38 -36.45
C VAL A 156 27.99 -3.64 -37.05
N LEU A 157 27.41 -4.81 -36.80
CA LEU A 157 27.88 -6.07 -37.38
C LEU A 157 27.65 -6.09 -38.89
N ASP A 158 26.44 -5.71 -39.34
CA ASP A 158 26.11 -5.60 -40.76
C ASP A 158 26.97 -4.54 -41.46
N LEU A 159 27.28 -3.43 -40.79
CA LEU A 159 28.24 -2.43 -41.29
C LEU A 159 29.62 -3.06 -41.51
N ASN A 160 30.14 -3.80 -40.54
CA ASN A 160 31.45 -4.47 -40.67
C ASN A 160 31.43 -5.48 -41.83
N ASP A 161 30.37 -6.28 -41.94
CA ASP A 161 30.24 -7.25 -43.02
C ASP A 161 30.11 -6.61 -44.39
N ALA A 162 29.44 -5.46 -44.49
CA ALA A 162 29.36 -4.69 -45.73
C ALA A 162 30.72 -4.11 -46.13
N LEU A 163 31.45 -3.47 -45.21
CA LEU A 163 32.79 -2.93 -45.46
C LEU A 163 33.83 -4.03 -45.78
N ALA A 164 33.60 -5.25 -45.28
CA ALA A 164 34.44 -6.40 -45.56
C ALA A 164 33.95 -7.26 -46.74
N HIS A 165 32.87 -6.85 -47.42
CA HIS A 165 32.27 -7.56 -48.55
C HIS A 165 31.93 -9.04 -48.24
N ARG A 166 31.41 -9.30 -47.04
CA ARG A 166 30.97 -10.63 -46.56
C ARG A 166 29.45 -10.75 -46.61
N ASN A 167 28.90 -11.93 -46.31
CA ASN A 167 27.46 -12.15 -46.10
C ASN A 167 26.55 -11.64 -47.24
N GLY A 168 27.04 -11.69 -48.48
CA GLY A 168 26.27 -11.30 -49.68
C GLY A 168 26.35 -9.82 -50.04
N TRP A 169 27.15 -9.02 -49.32
CA TRP A 169 27.56 -7.68 -49.73
C TRP A 169 28.63 -7.79 -50.81
N ASP A 170 28.27 -7.42 -52.04
CA ASP A 170 29.18 -7.46 -53.19
C ASP A 170 29.13 -6.12 -53.93
N PRO A 171 30.22 -5.34 -53.92
CA PRO A 171 30.30 -4.02 -54.57
C PRO A 171 30.30 -4.11 -56.10
N ARG A 172 30.46 -5.30 -56.68
CA ARG A 172 30.43 -5.51 -58.14
C ARG A 172 29.03 -5.69 -58.70
N ARG A 173 28.03 -5.94 -57.84
CA ARG A 173 26.62 -6.06 -58.25
C ARG A 173 26.10 -4.81 -58.93
N HIS A 174 25.02 -4.96 -59.68
CA HIS A 174 24.34 -3.80 -60.25
C HIS A 174 23.81 -2.90 -59.12
N PRO A 175 23.85 -1.56 -59.23
CA PRO A 175 23.44 -0.66 -58.15
C PRO A 175 22.04 -0.96 -57.56
N VAL A 176 21.08 -1.35 -58.41
CA VAL A 176 19.73 -1.76 -57.95
C VAL A 176 19.76 -3.01 -57.08
N GLU A 177 20.63 -3.99 -57.39
CA GLU A 177 20.79 -5.18 -56.57
C GLU A 177 21.47 -4.87 -55.24
N GLN A 178 22.45 -3.94 -55.24
CA GLN A 178 23.09 -3.48 -54.01
C GLN A 178 22.09 -2.76 -53.10
N GLU A 179 21.25 -1.88 -53.66
CA GLU A 179 20.19 -1.24 -52.91
C GLU A 179 19.17 -2.27 -52.39
N ALA A 180 18.79 -3.27 -53.18
CA ALA A 180 17.90 -4.34 -52.71
C ALA A 180 18.48 -5.13 -51.52
N VAL A 181 19.79 -5.44 -51.54
CA VAL A 181 20.48 -6.07 -50.39
C VAL A 181 20.46 -5.15 -49.18
N LEU A 182 20.79 -3.86 -49.36
CA LEU A 182 20.77 -2.88 -48.28
C LEU A 182 19.39 -2.72 -47.65
N ARG A 183 18.34 -2.54 -48.46
CA ARG A 183 16.96 -2.39 -47.95
C ARG A 183 16.48 -3.64 -47.24
N ARG A 184 16.88 -4.82 -47.70
CA ARG A 184 16.59 -6.09 -47.01
C ARG A 184 17.24 -6.14 -45.64
N ALA A 185 18.53 -5.78 -45.53
CA ALA A 185 19.25 -5.77 -44.26
C ALA A 185 18.65 -4.76 -43.25
N ILE A 186 18.30 -3.56 -43.73
CA ILE A 186 17.59 -2.55 -42.92
C ILE A 186 16.25 -3.08 -42.42
N ARG A 187 15.42 -3.65 -43.32
CA ARG A 187 14.13 -4.25 -42.94
C ARG A 187 14.32 -5.33 -41.88
N ASP A 188 15.28 -6.23 -42.06
CA ASP A 188 15.49 -7.36 -41.15
C ASP A 188 15.97 -6.88 -39.76
N THR A 189 16.80 -5.83 -39.72
CA THR A 189 17.21 -5.14 -38.47
C THR A 189 16.02 -4.48 -37.77
N LEU A 190 15.23 -3.69 -38.50
CA LEU A 190 14.05 -3.00 -37.94
C LEU A 190 12.96 -3.99 -37.50
N ARG A 191 12.83 -5.13 -38.18
CA ARG A 191 11.94 -6.22 -37.74
C ARG A 191 12.38 -6.81 -36.41
N ALA A 192 13.68 -6.95 -36.17
CA ALA A 192 14.19 -7.41 -34.89
C ALA A 192 13.94 -6.39 -33.77
N ALA A 193 14.07 -5.09 -34.09
CA ALA A 193 13.76 -4.00 -33.17
C ALA A 193 12.26 -3.95 -32.83
N GLU A 194 11.37 -4.03 -33.81
CA GLU A 194 9.91 -4.11 -33.64
C GLU A 194 9.52 -5.27 -32.70
N ARG A 195 10.02 -6.47 -32.96
CA ARG A 195 9.75 -7.63 -32.10
C ARG A 195 10.23 -7.45 -30.66
N THR A 196 11.31 -6.69 -30.48
CA THR A 196 11.86 -6.40 -29.15
C THR A 196 10.97 -5.40 -28.43
N ALA A 197 10.62 -4.29 -29.08
CA ALA A 197 9.71 -3.29 -28.55
C ALA A 197 8.33 -3.88 -28.21
N ALA A 198 7.77 -4.73 -29.08
CA ALA A 198 6.50 -5.42 -28.83
C ALA A 198 6.56 -6.38 -27.63
N ARG A 199 7.71 -7.00 -27.34
CA ARG A 199 7.90 -7.80 -26.12
C ARG A 199 7.94 -6.93 -24.88
N GLU A 200 8.68 -5.82 -24.93
CA GLU A 200 8.80 -4.88 -23.82
C GLU A 200 7.45 -4.24 -23.48
N GLU A 201 6.66 -3.87 -24.50
CA GLU A 201 5.29 -3.39 -24.32
C GLU A 201 4.43 -4.43 -23.58
N ARG A 202 4.45 -5.70 -24.01
CA ARG A 202 3.68 -6.77 -23.35
C ARG A 202 4.07 -6.93 -21.87
N ILE A 203 5.37 -6.93 -21.58
CA ILE A 203 5.87 -7.01 -20.19
C ILE A 203 5.38 -5.81 -19.38
N ALA A 204 5.45 -4.60 -19.94
CA ALA A 204 4.98 -3.39 -19.27
C ALA A 204 3.46 -3.41 -19.04
N TRP A 205 2.69 -3.93 -20.00
CA TRP A 205 1.24 -4.10 -19.88
C TRP A 205 0.88 -5.07 -18.75
N GLU A 206 1.48 -6.26 -18.71
CA GLU A 206 1.26 -7.24 -17.63
C GLU A 206 1.62 -6.67 -16.25
N ALA A 207 2.72 -5.90 -16.19
CA ALA A 207 3.14 -5.21 -14.98
C ALA A 207 2.20 -4.08 -14.55
N ALA A 208 1.53 -3.42 -15.49
CA ALA A 208 0.51 -2.41 -15.22
C ALA A 208 -0.81 -3.04 -14.76
N GLU A 209 -1.27 -4.10 -15.43
CA GLU A 209 -2.48 -4.85 -15.08
C GLU A 209 -2.39 -5.45 -13.67
N SER A 210 -1.26 -6.12 -13.36
CA SER A 210 -1.02 -6.68 -12.03
C SER A 210 -1.02 -5.61 -10.93
N ALA A 211 -0.38 -4.46 -11.18
CA ALA A 211 -0.38 -3.34 -10.23
C ALA A 211 -1.79 -2.75 -10.06
N ALA A 212 -2.56 -2.61 -11.14
CA ALA A 212 -3.93 -2.13 -11.09
C ALA A 212 -4.86 -3.09 -10.33
N ALA A 213 -4.70 -4.41 -10.51
CA ALA A 213 -5.43 -5.42 -9.75
C ALA A 213 -5.12 -5.36 -8.25
N ALA A 214 -3.83 -5.27 -7.89
CA ALA A 214 -3.41 -5.13 -6.50
C ALA A 214 -3.97 -3.84 -5.85
N ALA A 215 -3.94 -2.72 -6.58
CA ALA A 215 -4.50 -1.45 -6.12
C ALA A 215 -6.01 -1.53 -5.89
N ARG A 216 -6.78 -2.16 -6.80
CA ARG A 216 -8.22 -2.40 -6.62
C ARG A 216 -8.51 -3.26 -5.39
N SER A 217 -7.73 -4.34 -5.19
CA SER A 217 -7.88 -5.22 -4.03
C SER A 217 -7.63 -4.48 -2.71
N LEU A 218 -6.51 -3.74 -2.62
CA LEU A 218 -6.16 -2.99 -1.41
C LEU A 218 -7.14 -1.85 -1.14
N ARG A 219 -7.68 -1.20 -2.16
CA ARG A 219 -8.74 -0.19 -2.00
C ARG A 219 -10.00 -0.81 -1.39
N ALA A 220 -10.44 -1.96 -1.89
CA ALA A 220 -11.59 -2.67 -1.32
C ALA A 220 -11.35 -3.05 0.15
N GLU A 221 -10.15 -3.55 0.47
CA GLU A 221 -9.77 -3.87 1.84
C GLU A 221 -9.73 -2.64 2.75
N ALA A 222 -9.18 -1.51 2.26
CA ALA A 222 -9.13 -0.25 2.99
C ALA A 222 -10.55 0.27 3.30
N ILE A 223 -11.49 0.16 2.35
CA ILE A 223 -12.89 0.53 2.58
C ILE A 223 -13.49 -0.35 3.69
N ALA A 224 -13.35 -1.67 3.58
CA ALA A 224 -13.88 -2.60 4.59
C ALA A 224 -13.22 -2.43 5.97
N ALA A 225 -11.92 -2.13 6.03
CA ALA A 225 -11.21 -1.83 7.27
C ALA A 225 -11.69 -0.51 7.89
N ASN A 226 -11.95 0.52 7.07
CA ASN A 226 -12.49 1.79 7.52
C ASN A 226 -13.92 1.66 8.06
N GLU A 227 -14.77 0.85 7.44
CA GLU A 227 -16.11 0.55 7.94
C GLU A 227 -16.07 -0.13 9.31
N ARG A 228 -15.21 -1.15 9.47
CA ARG A 228 -14.96 -1.81 10.77
C ARG A 228 -14.46 -0.82 11.81
N ALA A 229 -13.50 0.04 11.45
CA ALA A 229 -12.97 1.07 12.33
C ALA A 229 -14.06 2.06 12.77
N ARG A 230 -14.92 2.54 11.86
CA ARG A 230 -16.06 3.41 12.20
C ARG A 230 -16.99 2.76 13.22
N GLY A 231 -17.27 1.47 13.07
CA GLY A 231 -18.11 0.71 14.02
C GLY A 231 -17.56 0.69 15.46
N VAL A 232 -16.24 0.69 15.63
CA VAL A 232 -15.60 0.57 16.96
C VAL A 232 -15.02 1.89 17.50
N ARG A 233 -15.04 2.98 16.72
CA ARG A 233 -14.48 4.30 17.12
C ARG A 233 -15.00 4.81 18.46
N HIS A 234 -16.27 4.57 18.78
CA HIS A 234 -16.88 4.99 20.04
C HIS A 234 -16.29 4.28 21.27
N LEU A 235 -15.66 3.12 21.10
CA LEU A 235 -14.97 2.36 22.15
C LEU A 235 -13.55 2.89 22.40
N VAL A 236 -12.96 3.55 21.40
CA VAL A 236 -11.69 4.26 21.48
C VAL A 236 -11.95 5.65 22.09
N ARG A 237 -12.37 5.68 23.35
CA ARG A 237 -12.65 6.92 24.07
C ARG A 237 -11.33 7.67 24.38
N PRO A 238 -11.23 8.99 24.17
CA PRO A 238 -10.04 9.77 24.48
C PRO A 238 -9.97 10.09 25.98
N ASP A 239 -9.85 9.08 26.85
CA ASP A 239 -9.86 9.30 28.31
C ASP A 239 -8.46 9.61 28.90
N ALA A 240 -7.43 9.92 28.10
CA ALA A 240 -6.06 10.08 28.61
C ALA A 240 -5.45 11.49 28.49
N THR A 241 -5.88 12.35 27.57
CA THR A 241 -5.25 13.67 27.36
C THR A 241 -5.86 14.77 28.23
N ALA A 242 -7.19 14.80 28.39
CA ALA A 242 -7.86 15.83 29.18
C ALA A 242 -7.50 15.80 30.68
N GLY A 243 -7.27 14.61 31.25
CA GLY A 243 -6.88 14.44 32.66
C GLY A 243 -5.40 14.74 32.96
N ALA A 244 -4.55 14.81 31.93
CA ALA A 244 -3.14 15.18 32.05
C ALA A 244 -2.95 16.70 31.89
N GLU A 245 -3.70 17.33 30.98
CA GLU A 245 -3.68 18.80 30.81
C GLU A 245 -4.34 19.53 31.99
N HIS A 246 -5.45 19.03 32.53
CA HIS A 246 -6.09 19.63 33.71
C HIS A 246 -5.20 19.54 34.97
N ARG A 247 -4.40 18.47 35.10
CA ARG A 247 -3.40 18.30 36.17
C ARG A 247 -2.20 19.22 36.00
N ARG A 248 -1.73 19.44 34.76
CA ARG A 248 -0.65 20.39 34.44
C ARG A 248 -1.08 21.84 34.65
N HIS A 249 -2.33 22.18 34.36
CA HIS A 249 -2.87 23.52 34.63
C HIS A 249 -2.93 23.82 36.14
N TRP A 250 -3.43 22.88 36.95
CA TRP A 250 -3.50 23.03 38.41
C TRP A 250 -2.11 23.13 39.09
N LEU A 251 -1.12 22.38 38.61
CA LEU A 251 0.25 22.46 39.12
C LEU A 251 0.93 23.80 38.77
N ARG A 252 0.64 24.39 37.61
CA ARG A 252 1.16 25.73 37.25
C ARG A 252 0.54 26.85 38.08
N THR A 253 -0.74 26.74 38.45
CA THR A 253 -1.41 27.74 39.29
C THR A 253 -1.03 27.62 40.78
N ALA A 254 -0.59 26.44 41.24
CA ALA A 254 -0.16 26.23 42.62
C ALA A 254 1.27 26.71 42.91
N VAL A 255 2.13 26.82 41.88
CA VAL A 255 3.53 27.30 42.02
C VAL A 255 3.63 28.83 41.87
N ALA A 256 2.54 29.50 41.48
CA ALA A 256 2.48 30.95 41.28
C ALA A 256 1.86 31.74 42.46
N ARG A 257 1.78 31.13 43.65
CA ARG A 257 1.42 31.77 44.93
C ARG A 257 2.54 31.54 45.94
#